data_AF-A0A0G4E3Z3-F1
#
_entry.id   AF-A0A0G4E3Z3-F1
#
_cell.length_a   1.000
_cell.length_b   1.000
_cell.length_c   1.000
_cell.angle_alpha   90.00
_cell.angle_beta   90.00
_cell.angle_gamma   90.00
#
_symmetry.space_group_name_H-M   'P 1'
#
loop_
_entity.id
_entity.type
_entity.pdbx_description
1 polymer ?
#
loop_
_entity_poly.entity_id
_entity_poly.type
_entity_poly.pdbx_seq_one_letter_code
_entity_poly.pdbx_strand_id
1 'polypeptide(L)'
;MNRPNYPALSTCKVVFARCLENLKVSEGCVVFNAHRPLLGAALSCSDWCHGRIYSEVNLSDAFADKFIQMNNELDARLVVQVTNDEVVEMLLMGNKYRERYQERSFEEQLEMLLPNVHKIQSLPYVEAMALLDKAQASLTADRCCAA
;
A
#
# COMPACT_ATOMS: atom_id res chain seq x y z
N MET A 1 1.33 -1.11 -10.95
CA MET A 1 2.75 -0.84 -10.58
C MET A 1 3.50 -2.16 -10.56
N ASN A 2 4.64 -2.25 -11.25
CA ASN A 2 5.56 -3.39 -11.11
C ASN A 2 6.04 -3.43 -9.66
N ARG A 3 5.80 -4.55 -8.96
CA ARG A 3 6.20 -4.71 -7.56
C ARG A 3 7.69 -5.05 -7.54
N PRO A 4 8.54 -4.21 -6.95
CA PRO A 4 9.97 -4.43 -7.02
C PRO A 4 10.38 -5.61 -6.14
N ASN A 5 10.97 -6.64 -6.75
CA ASN A 5 11.64 -7.70 -6.02
C ASN A 5 13.03 -7.21 -5.59
N TYR A 6 13.09 -6.47 -4.49
CA TYR A 6 14.32 -5.86 -3.99
C TYR A 6 14.55 -6.25 -2.51
N PRO A 7 15.61 -7.02 -2.17
CA PRO A 7 15.78 -7.65 -0.87
C PRO A 7 15.65 -6.72 0.34
N ALA A 8 16.17 -5.49 0.25
CA ALA A 8 16.13 -4.54 1.37
C ALA A 8 14.70 -4.15 1.76
N LEU A 9 13.75 -4.20 0.82
CA LEU A 9 12.35 -3.88 1.09
C LEU A 9 11.68 -4.86 2.03
N SER A 10 12.20 -6.09 2.18
CA SER A 10 11.63 -7.10 3.10
C SER A 10 11.55 -6.64 4.55
N THR A 11 12.42 -5.70 4.93
CA THR A 11 12.48 -5.10 6.27
C THR A 11 11.53 -3.91 6.46
N CYS A 12 10.95 -3.39 5.38
CA CYS A 12 10.05 -2.25 5.41
C CYS A 12 8.65 -2.64 5.86
N LYS A 13 7.99 -1.72 6.57
CA LYS A 13 6.54 -1.78 6.81
C LYS A 13 5.79 -1.05 5.71
N VAL A 14 4.68 -1.62 5.27
CA VAL A 14 3.87 -1.08 4.18
C VAL A 14 2.69 -0.28 4.71
N VAL A 15 2.34 0.80 4.00
CA VAL A 15 1.03 1.41 4.09
C VAL A 15 0.32 1.34 2.74
N PHE A 16 -0.91 0.84 2.78
CA PHE A 16 -1.80 0.87 1.62
C PHE A 16 -2.48 2.21 1.55
N ALA A 17 -2.20 2.98 0.50
CA ALA A 17 -2.71 4.31 0.30
C ALA A 17 -3.77 4.32 -0.80
N ARG A 18 -4.96 4.79 -0.42
CA ARG A 18 -6.07 5.01 -1.33
C ARG A 18 -6.01 6.44 -1.88
N CYS A 19 -6.67 6.68 -3.00
CA CYS A 19 -6.87 8.02 -3.56
C CYS A 19 -5.55 8.75 -3.91
N LEU A 20 -4.47 8.01 -4.15
CA LEU A 20 -3.19 8.55 -4.65
C LEU A 20 -3.09 8.42 -6.18
N GLU A 21 -4.20 8.55 -6.90
CA GLU A 21 -4.29 8.33 -8.35
C GLU A 21 -3.36 9.23 -9.16
N ASN A 22 -3.02 10.41 -8.61
CA ASN A 22 -2.11 11.37 -9.23
C ASN A 22 -0.65 11.25 -8.78
N LEU A 23 -0.35 10.34 -7.84
CA LEU A 23 1.03 10.09 -7.42
C LEU A 23 1.75 9.30 -8.52
N LYS A 24 2.54 10.01 -9.32
CA LYS A 24 3.43 9.41 -10.32
C LYS A 24 4.73 9.00 -9.64
N VAL A 25 5.00 7.70 -9.67
CA VAL A 25 6.26 7.13 -9.20
C VAL A 25 7.09 6.76 -10.42
N SER A 26 8.36 7.17 -10.44
CA SER A 26 9.23 6.83 -11.57
C SER A 26 9.45 5.32 -11.67
N GLU A 27 9.70 4.83 -12.88
CA GLU A 27 9.99 3.42 -13.08
C GLU A 27 11.25 3.00 -12.32
N GLY A 28 11.21 1.83 -11.67
CA GLY A 28 12.32 1.34 -10.85
C GLY A 28 12.43 2.00 -9.47
N CYS A 29 11.52 2.92 -9.13
CA CYS A 29 11.51 3.60 -7.85
C CYS A 29 10.42 3.07 -6.90
N VAL A 30 10.62 3.37 -5.62
CA VAL A 30 9.64 3.14 -4.55
C VAL A 30 9.39 4.42 -3.77
N VAL A 31 8.21 4.54 -3.17
CA VAL A 31 7.85 5.71 -2.37
C VAL A 31 7.77 5.35 -0.89
N PHE A 32 8.41 6.18 -0.08
CA PHE A 32 8.30 6.14 1.38
C PHE A 32 7.51 7.34 1.87
N ASN A 33 6.79 7.17 2.99
CA ASN A 33 6.24 8.29 3.74
C ASN A 33 6.60 8.26 5.23
N ALA A 34 6.70 9.43 5.85
CA ALA A 34 6.89 9.60 7.29
C ALA A 34 6.44 10.99 7.75
N HIS A 35 6.35 11.23 9.06
CA HIS A 35 6.09 12.57 9.62
C HIS A 35 7.37 13.44 9.75
N ARG A 36 8.51 12.91 9.30
CA ARG A 36 9.83 13.53 9.43
C ARG A 36 10.58 13.45 8.10
N PRO A 37 11.63 14.27 7.88
CA PRO A 37 12.38 14.25 6.63
C PRO A 37 12.91 12.86 6.27
N LEU A 38 12.90 12.53 4.99
CA LEU A 38 13.31 11.25 4.44
C LEU A 38 14.45 11.41 3.45
N LEU A 39 15.19 10.31 3.22
CA LEU A 39 16.22 10.22 2.19
C LEU A 39 15.60 9.82 0.85
N GLY A 40 16.18 10.31 -0.24
CA GLY A 40 15.71 10.12 -1.61
C GLY A 40 15.26 11.42 -2.27
N ALA A 41 14.62 11.30 -3.42
CA ALA A 41 14.05 12.43 -4.15
C ALA A 41 12.71 12.83 -3.52
N ALA A 42 12.66 14.02 -2.92
CA ALA A 42 11.42 14.54 -2.35
C ALA A 42 10.34 14.68 -3.43
N LEU A 43 9.16 14.12 -3.17
CA LEU A 43 8.02 14.28 -4.05
C LEU A 43 7.27 15.56 -3.67
N SER A 44 6.89 16.36 -4.66
CA SER A 44 5.99 17.49 -4.44
C SER A 44 4.62 16.93 -4.08
N CYS A 45 4.21 17.10 -2.84
CA CYS A 45 2.95 16.58 -2.37
C CYS A 45 1.94 17.72 -2.22
N SER A 46 0.79 17.60 -2.89
CA SER A 46 -0.35 18.52 -2.74
C SER A 46 -1.35 17.96 -1.70
N ASP A 47 -2.66 18.13 -1.90
CA ASP A 47 -3.75 17.94 -0.91
C ASP A 47 -3.84 16.57 -0.21
N TRP A 48 -3.11 15.56 -0.69
CA TRP A 48 -3.01 14.21 -0.10
C TRP A 48 -1.88 14.08 0.93
N CYS A 49 -1.13 15.16 1.16
CA CYS A 49 -0.06 15.21 2.13
C CYS A 49 -0.59 15.52 3.53
N HIS A 50 -1.22 14.54 4.17
CA HIS A 50 -1.79 14.64 5.52
C HIS A 50 -0.72 14.76 6.62
N GLY A 51 0.10 15.82 6.59
CA GLY A 51 1.22 16.05 7.51
C GLY A 51 2.34 15.03 7.38
N ARG A 52 2.49 14.42 6.20
CA ARG A 52 3.56 13.47 5.89
C ARG A 52 4.53 14.07 4.87
N ILE A 53 5.70 13.49 4.77
CA ILE A 53 6.70 13.78 3.74
C ILE A 53 6.80 12.51 2.92
N TYR A 54 6.79 12.65 1.59
CA TYR A 54 6.99 11.54 0.68
C TYR A 54 8.32 11.69 -0.05
N SER A 55 9.04 10.59 -0.13
CA SER A 55 10.33 10.53 -0.81
C SER A 55 10.36 9.30 -1.71
N GLU A 56 10.87 9.49 -2.90
CA GLU A 56 11.11 8.46 -3.88
C GLU A 56 12.56 7.96 -3.77
N VAL A 57 12.74 6.64 -3.70
CA VAL A 57 14.05 5.98 -3.74
C VAL A 57 14.15 5.20 -5.03
N ASN A 58 15.13 5.53 -5.86
CA ASN A 58 15.48 4.76 -7.04
C ASN A 58 16.24 3.49 -6.62
N LEU A 59 15.69 2.32 -6.95
CA LEU A 59 16.28 1.03 -6.58
C LEU A 59 17.53 0.67 -7.40
N SER A 60 17.80 1.38 -8.50
CA SER A 60 19.05 1.22 -9.26
C SER A 60 20.19 2.10 -8.72
N ASP A 61 19.93 2.95 -7.72
CA ASP A 61 20.94 3.82 -7.11
C ASP A 61 21.91 2.97 -6.27
N ALA A 62 23.21 3.28 -6.35
CA ALA A 62 24.25 2.62 -5.55
C ALA A 62 24.03 2.78 -4.03
N PHE A 63 23.26 3.78 -3.61
CA PHE A 63 22.89 4.05 -2.23
C PHE A 63 21.48 3.60 -1.85
N ALA A 64 20.76 2.90 -2.73
CA ALA A 64 19.37 2.50 -2.50
C ALA A 64 19.18 1.71 -1.19
N ASP A 65 20.02 0.70 -0.94
CA ASP A 65 19.99 -0.09 0.31
C ASP A 65 20.14 0.79 1.54
N LYS A 66 21.09 1.74 1.50
CA LYS A 66 21.34 2.66 2.60
C LYS A 66 20.16 3.60 2.82
N PHE A 67 19.57 4.14 1.76
CA PHE A 67 18.39 4.99 1.87
C PHE A 67 17.19 4.23 2.44
N ILE A 68 16.97 3.00 2.00
CA ILE A 68 15.91 2.13 2.53
C ILE A 68 16.12 1.86 4.02
N GLN A 69 17.34 1.46 4.41
CA GLN A 69 17.67 1.21 5.81
C GLN A 69 17.46 2.46 6.68
N MET A 70 18.02 3.60 6.29
CA MET A 70 17.89 4.84 7.06
C MET A 70 16.43 5.33 7.11
N ASN A 71 15.67 5.20 6.02
CA ASN A 71 14.25 5.52 6.04
C ASN A 71 13.47 4.60 6.98
N ASN A 72 13.80 3.31 7.05
CA ASN A 72 13.21 2.39 8.04
C ASN A 72 13.53 2.81 9.48
N GLU A 73 14.77 3.23 9.77
CA GLU A 73 15.18 3.77 11.09
C GLU A 73 14.40 5.05 11.46
N LEU A 74 14.00 5.83 10.45
CA LEU A 74 13.15 7.02 10.59
C LEU A 74 11.66 6.70 10.72
N ASP A 75 11.31 5.42 10.91
CA ASP A 75 9.93 4.92 10.97
C ASP A 75 9.13 5.21 9.68
N ALA A 76 9.80 5.25 8.53
CA ALA A 76 9.12 5.40 7.26
C ALA A 76 8.25 4.18 6.93
N ARG A 77 7.26 4.40 6.09
CA ARG A 77 6.40 3.35 5.54
C ARG A 77 6.51 3.34 4.03
N LEU A 78 6.70 2.16 3.46
CA LEU A 78 6.61 1.97 2.02
C LEU A 78 5.17 2.17 1.58
N VAL A 79 4.93 3.09 0.66
CA VAL A 79 3.60 3.45 0.18
C VAL A 79 3.25 2.57 -1.00
N VAL A 80 2.14 1.85 -0.90
CA VAL A 80 1.59 1.03 -1.97
C VAL A 80 0.21 1.56 -2.32
N GLN A 81 0.04 1.98 -3.58
CA GLN A 81 -1.25 2.44 -4.08
C GLN A 81 -2.19 1.25 -4.23
N VAL A 82 -3.43 1.44 -3.77
CA VAL A 82 -4.50 0.42 -3.87
C VAL A 82 -5.84 1.07 -4.21
N THR A 83 -6.71 0.30 -4.85
CA THR A 83 -8.10 0.68 -5.10
C THR A 83 -8.98 0.46 -3.88
N ASN A 84 -10.20 1.02 -3.88
CA ASN A 84 -11.16 0.73 -2.83
C ASN A 84 -11.57 -0.75 -2.82
N ASP A 85 -11.72 -1.38 -3.99
CA ASP A 85 -12.04 -2.81 -4.12
C ASP A 85 -10.98 -3.67 -3.43
N GLU A 86 -9.70 -3.38 -3.69
CA GLU A 86 -8.57 -4.10 -3.09
C GLU A 86 -8.57 -3.96 -1.57
N VAL A 87 -8.82 -2.75 -1.04
CA VAL A 87 -8.88 -2.52 0.41
C VAL A 87 -10.03 -3.28 1.05
N VAL A 88 -11.23 -3.23 0.45
CA VAL A 88 -12.40 -3.97 0.96
C VAL A 88 -12.10 -5.46 1.00
N GLU A 89 -11.60 -6.02 -0.11
CA GLU A 89 -11.29 -7.44 -0.19
C GLU A 89 -10.22 -7.84 0.84
N MET A 90 -9.14 -7.07 0.98
CA MET A 90 -8.11 -7.31 2.01
C MET A 90 -8.69 -7.30 3.43
N LEU A 91 -9.64 -6.40 3.74
CA LEU A 91 -10.29 -6.33 5.06
C LEU A 91 -11.31 -7.44 5.30
N LEU A 92 -11.84 -8.04 4.24
CA LEU A 92 -12.74 -9.20 4.31
C LEU A 92 -11.98 -10.52 4.42
N MET A 93 -10.70 -10.57 4.11
CA MET A 93 -9.89 -11.78 4.25
C MET A 93 -9.82 -12.24 5.70
N GLY A 94 -10.23 -13.49 5.94
CA GLY A 94 -10.29 -14.05 7.29
C GLY A 94 -11.36 -13.40 8.18
N ASN A 95 -12.23 -12.55 7.64
CA ASN A 95 -13.33 -11.95 8.39
C ASN A 95 -14.49 -12.95 8.48
N LYS A 96 -14.81 -13.38 9.71
CA LYS A 96 -15.92 -14.32 9.99
C LYS A 96 -17.30 -13.85 9.53
N TYR A 97 -17.47 -12.56 9.22
CA TYR A 97 -18.74 -11.98 8.77
C TYR A 97 -18.72 -11.60 7.29
N ARG A 98 -17.77 -12.12 6.49
CA ARG A 98 -17.61 -11.78 5.07
C ARG A 98 -18.93 -11.80 4.29
N GLU A 99 -19.69 -12.88 4.40
CA GLU A 99 -20.98 -13.05 3.70
C GLU A 99 -21.96 -11.90 4.01
N ARG A 100 -22.05 -11.49 5.28
CA ARG A 100 -22.94 -10.38 5.69
C ARG A 100 -22.53 -9.03 5.14
N TYR A 101 -21.23 -8.81 4.91
CA TYR A 101 -20.77 -7.61 4.23
C TYR A 101 -21.10 -7.67 2.74
N GLN A 102 -20.94 -8.84 2.11
CA GLN A 102 -21.21 -9.01 0.67
C GLN A 102 -22.69 -8.87 0.29
N GLU A 103 -23.62 -9.02 1.24
CA GLU A 103 -25.05 -8.70 1.05
C GLU A 103 -25.35 -7.19 0.93
N ARG A 104 -24.39 -6.32 1.28
CA ARG A 104 -24.52 -4.85 1.29
C ARG A 104 -24.04 -4.23 -0.01
N SER A 105 -24.43 -2.99 -0.29
CA SER A 105 -23.84 -2.23 -1.40
C SER A 105 -22.35 -1.99 -1.17
N PHE A 106 -21.59 -1.75 -2.23
CA PHE A 106 -20.15 -1.50 -2.12
C PHE A 106 -19.84 -0.25 -1.26
N GLU A 107 -20.64 0.81 -1.39
CA GLU A 107 -20.49 2.02 -0.59
C GLU A 107 -20.69 1.74 0.90
N GLU A 108 -21.72 0.95 1.26
CA GLU A 108 -21.97 0.54 2.64
C GLU A 108 -20.83 -0.34 3.17
N GLN A 109 -20.35 -1.29 2.37
CA GLN A 109 -19.18 -2.12 2.73
C GLN A 109 -17.98 -1.25 3.05
N LEU A 110 -17.68 -0.29 2.17
CA LEU A 110 -16.54 0.61 2.31
C LEU A 110 -16.67 1.45 3.59
N GLU A 111 -17.83 2.06 3.83
CA GLU A 111 -18.10 2.86 5.03
C GLU A 111 -17.92 2.03 6.32
N MET A 112 -18.45 0.81 6.36
CA MET A 112 -18.38 -0.06 7.52
C MET A 112 -16.97 -0.64 7.77
N LEU A 113 -16.22 -0.92 6.71
CA LEU A 113 -14.90 -1.57 6.80
C LEU A 113 -13.77 -0.56 7.00
N LEU A 114 -13.88 0.66 6.49
CA LEU A 114 -12.83 1.66 6.55
C LEU A 114 -12.27 1.97 7.95
N PRO A 115 -13.09 2.04 9.02
CA PRO A 115 -12.57 2.20 10.38
C PRO A 115 -11.55 1.11 10.78
N ASN A 116 -11.62 -0.05 10.14
CA ASN A 116 -10.73 -1.19 10.36
C ASN A 116 -9.49 -1.20 9.47
N VAL A 117 -9.28 -0.18 8.62
CA VAL A 117 -8.14 -0.14 7.69
C VAL A 117 -6.80 -0.35 8.40
N HIS A 118 -6.67 0.13 9.65
CA HIS A 118 -5.47 -0.04 10.48
C HIS A 118 -5.03 -1.52 10.64
N LYS A 119 -5.93 -2.49 10.48
CA LYS A 119 -5.63 -3.93 10.59
C LYS A 119 -4.76 -4.46 9.46
N ILE A 120 -4.76 -3.81 8.31
CA ILE A 120 -3.97 -4.19 7.14
C ILE A 120 -2.78 -3.24 6.90
N GLN A 121 -2.56 -2.28 7.80
CA GLN A 121 -1.51 -1.28 7.70
C GLN A 121 -0.28 -1.69 8.51
N SER A 122 0.89 -1.18 8.15
CA SER A 122 2.16 -1.42 8.84
C SER A 122 2.59 -2.90 8.89
N LEU A 123 2.07 -3.73 7.99
CA LEU A 123 2.53 -5.11 7.79
C LEU A 123 3.92 -5.12 7.16
N PRO A 124 4.77 -6.14 7.44
CA PRO A 124 6.01 -6.36 6.71
C PRO A 124 5.77 -6.47 5.20
N TYR A 125 6.72 -5.99 4.39
CA TYR A 125 6.56 -5.92 2.93
C TYR A 125 6.07 -7.22 2.30
N VAL A 126 6.70 -8.35 2.64
CA VAL A 126 6.36 -9.66 2.08
C VAL A 126 4.92 -10.05 2.41
N GLU A 127 4.51 -9.84 3.66
CA GLU A 127 3.14 -10.16 4.11
C GLU A 127 2.10 -9.23 3.46
N ALA A 128 2.41 -7.94 3.37
CA ALA A 128 1.55 -6.96 2.72
C ALA A 128 1.35 -7.30 1.24
N MET A 129 2.43 -7.63 0.51
CA MET A 129 2.32 -7.98 -0.91
C MET A 129 1.53 -9.28 -1.10
N ALA A 130 1.75 -10.28 -0.24
CA ALA A 130 0.99 -11.53 -0.28
C ALA A 130 -0.52 -11.31 0.00
N LEU A 131 -0.87 -10.39 0.90
CA LEU A 131 -2.26 -10.01 1.16
C LEU A 131 -2.89 -9.33 -0.06
N LEU A 132 -2.17 -8.39 -0.67
CA LEU A 132 -2.64 -7.69 -1.87
C LEU A 132 -2.78 -8.66 -3.07
N ASP A 133 -1.86 -9.61 -3.25
CA ASP A 133 -1.95 -10.64 -4.29
C ASP A 133 -3.20 -11.48 -4.15
N LYS A 134 -3.51 -11.92 -2.94
CA LYS A 134 -4.73 -12.68 -2.68
C LYS A 134 -5.97 -11.84 -3.01
N ALA A 135 -5.98 -10.57 -2.66
CA ALA A 135 -7.11 -9.68 -2.93
C ALA A 135 -7.32 -9.49 -4.43
N GLN A 136 -6.26 -9.20 -5.17
CA GLN A 136 -6.31 -9.07 -6.63
C GLN A 136 -6.74 -10.37 -7.31
N ALA A 137 -6.27 -11.52 -6.82
CA ALA A 137 -6.68 -12.83 -7.33
C ALA A 137 -8.17 -13.09 -7.10
N SER A 138 -8.70 -12.79 -5.90
CA SER A 138 -10.13 -12.94 -5.59
C SER A 138 -11.00 -12.06 -6.49
N LEU A 139 -10.64 -10.77 -6.62
CA LEU A 139 -11.38 -9.83 -7.46
C LEU A 139 -11.36 -10.22 -8.94
N THR A 140 -10.26 -10.82 -9.41
CA THR A 140 -10.16 -11.30 -10.79
C THR A 140 -11.00 -12.56 -11.01
N ALA A 141 -11.02 -13.49 -10.05
CA ALA A 141 -11.83 -14.70 -10.11
C ALA A 141 -13.33 -14.38 -10.15
N ASP A 142 -13.79 -13.45 -9.32
CA ASP A 142 -15.19 -13.02 -9.27
C ASP A 142 -15.64 -12.38 -10.61
N ARG A 143 -14.75 -11.63 -11.27
CA ARG A 143 -15.00 -11.04 -12.59
C ARG A 143 -15.06 -12.08 -13.72
N CYS A 144 -14.34 -13.20 -13.60
CA CYS A 144 -14.38 -14.30 -14.57
C CYS A 144 -15.63 -15.18 -14.42
N CYS A 145 -16.20 -15.31 -13.22
CA CYS A 145 -17.43 -16.08 -12.98
C CYS A 145 -18.72 -15.29 -13.27
N ALA A 146 -18.64 -13.97 -13.35
CA ALA A 146 -19.77 -13.08 -13.66
C ALA A 146 -19.92 -12.76 -15.16
N ALA A 147 -19.09 -13.36 -16.03
CA ALA A 147 -19.11 -13.22 -17.48
C ALA A 147 -19.60 -14.52 -18.15
#